data_AF-A0A7Y7ABJ7-F1
#
_entry.id   AF-A0A7Y7ABJ7-F1
#
_cell.length_a   1.000
_cell.length_b   1.000
_cell.length_c   1.000
_cell.angle_alpha   90.00
_cell.angle_beta   90.00
_cell.angle_gamma   90.00
#
_symmetry.space_group_name_H-M   'P 1'
#
loop_
_entity.id
_entity.type
_entity.pdbx_description
1 polymer ?
#
loop_
_entity_poly.entity_id
_entity_poly.type
_entity_poly.pdbx_seq_one_letter_code
_entity_poly.pdbx_strand_id
1 'polypeptide(L)'
;MKFNNKYLQKTSTFINSIIAVVLCGFLILLSGNLIDDVGKWKEIPELEEFQNRKVIVQHEEKIQGLNKQINAWIEKKASVQQTINSAEKKYQNAKESFDNWLKTRETIGSPSEDQEVLKRANELDAYFKTQQEWEKELLTMNDSIDELADKRDVIKALIHKEDVKAREKRTLAFRQYHMKVFLIRLSIILPVLLLGVFFIIRFRKHKYWPLFLGYVLFSFYAFFFGLVPYLPEYGGYIRYSVGIVLIVLFGIYAINKIRSFIEKKKKELEISTEERAKQVLAETAEKALEKHMCPSCGKDYTVKGWDKTLKKNNKTQTYAMITDFCRFCGLELFKKCTSCGTVNYAHLPFCGCCGNSISENKEHEECSNGSS
;
A
#
# COMPACT_ATOMS: atom_id res chain seq x y z
N MET A 1 -51.98 3.59 8.97
CA MET A 1 -51.60 2.32 8.31
C MET A 1 -50.08 2.32 8.10
N LYS A 2 -49.30 1.62 8.96
CA LYS A 2 -47.84 1.52 8.77
C LYS A 2 -47.58 0.39 7.77
N PHE A 3 -47.16 0.73 6.55
CA PHE A 3 -46.71 -0.24 5.55
C PHE A 3 -45.46 -0.97 6.08
N ASN A 4 -45.65 -2.09 6.77
CA ASN A 4 -44.57 -2.87 7.37
C ASN A 4 -44.08 -3.95 6.38
N ASN A 5 -43.62 -3.51 5.19
CA ASN A 5 -42.91 -4.42 4.30
C ASN A 5 -41.41 -4.25 4.55
N LYS A 6 -40.87 -5.13 5.41
CA LYS A 6 -39.45 -5.18 5.79
C LYS A 6 -38.52 -5.31 4.57
N TYR A 7 -39.01 -5.85 3.45
CA TYR A 7 -38.26 -5.90 2.19
C TYR A 7 -38.17 -4.54 1.51
N LEU A 8 -39.26 -3.77 1.42
CA LEU A 8 -39.25 -2.42 0.82
C LEU A 8 -38.35 -1.44 1.59
N GLN A 9 -38.34 -1.53 2.92
CA GLN A 9 -37.43 -0.71 3.73
C GLN A 9 -35.97 -1.08 3.49
N LYS A 10 -35.65 -2.38 3.42
CA LYS A 10 -34.29 -2.87 3.12
C LYS A 10 -33.84 -2.45 1.71
N THR A 11 -34.68 -2.63 0.70
CA THR A 11 -34.35 -2.25 -0.68
C THR A 11 -34.17 -0.74 -0.83
N SER A 12 -35.01 0.07 -0.21
CA SER A 12 -34.84 1.53 -0.19
C SER A 12 -33.54 1.96 0.50
N THR A 13 -33.20 1.38 1.66
CA THR A 13 -31.91 1.68 2.33
C THR A 13 -30.70 1.25 1.51
N PHE A 14 -30.80 0.14 0.79
CA PHE A 14 -29.74 -0.36 -0.07
C PHE A 14 -29.51 0.57 -1.27
N ILE A 15 -30.58 0.94 -1.99
CA ILE A 15 -30.53 1.89 -3.11
C ILE A 15 -29.96 3.23 -2.66
N ASN A 16 -30.43 3.77 -1.53
CA ASN A 16 -29.92 5.01 -0.96
C ASN A 16 -28.42 4.94 -0.63
N SER A 17 -27.95 3.80 -0.12
CA SER A 17 -26.52 3.60 0.18
C SER A 17 -25.68 3.55 -1.09
N ILE A 18 -26.18 2.88 -2.15
CA ILE A 18 -25.52 2.86 -3.46
C ILE A 18 -25.39 4.28 -4.00
N ILE A 19 -26.48 5.05 -4.01
CA ILE A 19 -26.46 6.44 -4.51
C ILE A 19 -25.43 7.28 -3.74
N ALA A 20 -25.37 7.14 -2.42
CA ALA A 20 -24.40 7.86 -1.58
C ALA A 20 -22.95 7.47 -1.92
N VAL A 21 -22.67 6.17 -2.09
CA VAL A 21 -21.32 5.65 -2.41
C VAL A 21 -20.89 6.07 -3.82
N VAL A 22 -21.78 5.96 -4.81
CA VAL A 22 -21.49 6.37 -6.19
C VAL A 22 -21.21 7.87 -6.26
N LEU A 23 -22.04 8.70 -5.64
CA LEU A 23 -21.81 10.15 -5.56
C LEU A 23 -20.47 10.46 -4.87
N CYS A 24 -20.19 9.81 -3.74
CA CYS A 24 -18.92 9.96 -3.03
C CYS A 24 -17.73 9.62 -3.95
N GLY A 25 -17.79 8.50 -4.67
CA GLY A 25 -16.75 8.09 -5.61
C GLY A 25 -16.48 9.13 -6.69
N PHE A 26 -17.53 9.66 -7.34
CA PHE A 26 -17.38 10.72 -8.34
C PHE A 26 -16.77 12.01 -7.77
N LEU A 27 -17.18 12.42 -6.57
CA LEU A 27 -16.61 13.59 -5.91
C LEU A 27 -15.13 13.38 -5.54
N ILE A 28 -14.76 12.16 -5.13
CA ILE A 28 -13.36 11.79 -4.87
C ILE A 28 -12.53 11.91 -6.15
N LEU A 29 -12.99 11.34 -7.26
CA LEU A 29 -12.31 11.42 -8.56
C LEU A 29 -12.13 12.87 -9.03
N LEU A 30 -13.19 13.67 -8.94
CA LEU A 30 -13.15 15.09 -9.30
C LEU A 30 -12.18 15.88 -8.42
N SER A 31 -12.24 15.66 -7.11
CA SER A 31 -11.37 16.34 -6.15
C SER A 31 -9.91 15.93 -6.28
N GLY A 32 -9.62 14.69 -6.66
CA GLY A 32 -8.25 14.22 -6.93
C GLY A 32 -7.59 15.07 -8.02
N ASN A 33 -8.26 15.19 -9.16
CA ASN A 33 -7.77 16.02 -10.27
C ASN A 33 -7.59 17.50 -9.85
N LEU A 34 -8.54 18.06 -9.10
CA LEU A 34 -8.46 19.44 -8.63
C LEU A 34 -7.26 19.66 -7.69
N ILE A 35 -7.00 18.74 -6.75
CA ILE A 35 -5.92 18.86 -5.76
C ILE A 35 -4.54 18.69 -6.41
N ASP A 36 -4.44 17.84 -7.42
CA ASP A 36 -3.22 17.65 -8.21
C ASP A 36 -2.88 18.91 -9.01
N ASP A 37 -3.88 19.53 -9.63
CA ASP A 37 -3.68 20.77 -10.39
C ASP A 37 -3.33 21.97 -9.49
N VAL A 38 -3.86 22.05 -8.26
CA VAL A 38 -3.46 23.07 -7.28
C VAL A 38 -1.95 23.02 -6.99
N GLY A 39 -1.33 21.84 -7.09
CA GLY A 39 0.12 21.69 -6.94
C GLY A 39 0.93 22.42 -8.03
N LYS A 40 0.34 22.62 -9.21
CA LYS A 40 0.99 23.26 -10.37
C LYS A 40 0.81 24.78 -10.40
N TRP A 41 -0.03 25.34 -9.54
CA TRP A 41 -0.33 26.79 -9.53
C TRP A 41 0.84 27.64 -9.02
N LYS A 42 1.85 27.02 -8.42
CA LYS A 42 3.03 27.69 -7.90
C LYS A 42 4.27 27.08 -8.58
N GLU A 43 5.13 27.94 -9.10
CA GLU A 43 6.43 27.55 -9.66
C GLU A 43 7.29 26.90 -8.57
N ILE A 44 7.88 25.76 -8.91
CA ILE A 44 8.75 25.00 -8.03
C ILE A 44 10.09 25.73 -8.00
N PRO A 45 10.65 26.05 -6.82
CA PRO A 45 11.94 26.74 -6.74
C PRO A 45 13.04 25.87 -7.35
N GLU A 46 13.56 26.33 -8.49
CA GLU A 46 14.63 25.67 -9.23
C GLU A 46 15.99 25.99 -8.61
N LEU A 47 16.96 25.09 -8.76
CA LEU A 47 18.30 25.31 -8.19
C LEU A 47 19.02 26.50 -8.85
N GLU A 48 18.76 26.69 -10.14
CA GLU A 48 19.39 27.70 -10.98
C GLU A 48 19.08 29.13 -10.50
N GLU A 49 17.91 29.35 -9.91
CA GLU A 49 17.50 30.64 -9.32
C GLU A 49 18.38 31.06 -8.13
N PHE A 50 18.97 30.09 -7.43
CA PHE A 50 19.80 30.33 -6.24
C PHE A 50 21.30 30.29 -6.56
N GLN A 51 21.67 29.88 -7.77
CA GLN A 51 23.05 29.82 -8.22
C GLN A 51 23.47 31.14 -8.88
N ASN A 52 24.69 31.60 -8.58
CA ASN A 52 25.29 32.67 -9.37
C ASN A 52 25.87 32.07 -10.65
N ARG A 53 25.00 31.89 -11.66
CA ARG A 53 25.37 31.25 -12.92
C ARG A 53 26.52 31.95 -13.64
N LYS A 54 26.62 33.27 -13.52
CA LYS A 54 27.74 34.04 -14.09
C LYS A 54 29.09 33.63 -13.48
N VAL A 55 29.14 33.47 -12.16
CA VAL A 55 30.36 33.07 -11.44
C VAL A 55 30.72 31.61 -11.74
N ILE A 56 29.72 30.71 -11.81
CA ILE A 56 29.95 29.31 -12.16
C ILE A 56 30.54 29.19 -13.56
N VAL A 57 29.95 29.86 -14.56
CA VAL A 57 30.46 29.86 -15.95
C VAL A 57 31.89 30.40 -16.02
N GLN A 58 32.20 31.49 -15.31
CA GLN A 58 33.57 32.02 -15.25
C GLN A 58 34.57 31.02 -14.65
N HIS A 59 34.17 30.23 -13.66
CA HIS A 59 35.01 29.19 -13.07
C HIS A 59 35.16 27.98 -14.00
N GLU A 60 34.10 27.60 -14.73
CA GLU A 60 34.14 26.54 -15.74
C GLU A 60 35.08 26.90 -16.90
N GLU A 61 35.05 28.14 -17.38
CA GLU A 61 35.99 28.63 -18.39
C GLU A 61 37.45 28.53 -17.92
N LYS A 62 37.73 28.89 -16.65
CA LYS A 62 39.07 28.73 -16.06
C LYS A 62 39.48 27.27 -15.98
N ILE A 63 38.58 26.37 -15.58
CA ILE A 63 38.83 24.92 -15.56
C ILE A 63 39.12 24.41 -16.97
N GLN A 64 38.37 24.84 -17.99
CA GLN A 64 38.64 24.47 -19.38
C GLN A 64 40.02 24.94 -19.83
N GLY A 65 40.42 26.17 -19.47
CA GLY A 65 41.76 26.70 -19.74
C GLY A 65 42.87 25.87 -19.08
N LEU A 66 42.69 25.45 -17.83
CA LEU A 66 43.63 24.57 -17.13
C LEU A 66 43.67 23.17 -17.73
N ASN A 67 42.52 22.59 -18.09
CA ASN A 67 42.45 21.27 -18.73
C ASN A 67 43.17 21.26 -20.09
N LYS A 68 43.08 22.33 -20.88
CA LYS A 68 43.85 22.46 -22.13
C LYS A 68 45.36 22.43 -21.87
N GLN A 69 45.83 23.13 -20.84
CA GLN A 69 47.25 23.13 -20.46
C GLN A 69 47.71 21.76 -19.96
N ILE A 70 46.91 21.11 -19.11
CA ILE A 70 47.18 19.75 -18.63
C ILE A 70 47.28 18.77 -19.80
N ASN A 71 46.33 18.82 -20.75
CA ASN A 71 46.34 17.94 -21.92
C ASN A 71 47.60 18.17 -22.79
N ALA A 72 48.01 19.42 -23.00
CA ALA A 72 49.24 19.72 -23.72
C ALA A 72 50.49 19.16 -23.03
N TRP A 73 50.55 19.18 -21.69
CA TRP A 73 51.62 18.54 -20.93
C TRP A 73 51.55 17.01 -20.99
N ILE A 74 50.36 16.41 -20.94
CA ILE A 74 50.17 14.96 -21.09
C ILE A 74 50.65 14.48 -22.47
N GLU A 75 50.33 15.21 -23.54
CA GLU A 75 50.81 14.91 -24.89
C GLU A 75 52.34 14.96 -24.99
N LYS A 76 52.97 16.00 -24.42
CA LYS A 76 54.44 16.11 -24.35
C LYS A 76 55.06 14.97 -23.54
N LYS A 77 54.49 14.68 -22.38
CA LYS A 77 54.91 13.56 -21.51
C LYS A 77 54.86 12.23 -22.25
N ALA A 78 53.80 11.99 -23.04
CA ALA A 78 53.68 10.76 -23.84
C ALA A 78 54.82 10.64 -24.87
N SER A 79 55.18 11.74 -25.54
CA SER A 79 56.33 11.78 -26.45
C SER A 79 57.66 11.50 -25.75
N VAL A 80 57.90 12.09 -24.57
CA VAL A 80 59.13 11.86 -23.80
C VAL A 80 59.19 10.41 -23.30
N GLN A 81 58.07 9.85 -22.84
CA GLN A 81 58.00 8.45 -22.43
C GLN A 81 58.36 7.50 -23.57
N GLN A 82 57.95 7.81 -24.80
CA GLN A 82 58.35 7.04 -25.98
C GLN A 82 59.87 7.11 -26.22
N THR A 83 60.48 8.30 -26.04
CA THR A 83 61.94 8.48 -26.14
C THR A 83 62.69 7.69 -25.06
N ILE A 84 62.23 7.74 -23.81
CA ILE A 84 62.80 6.94 -22.69
C ILE A 84 62.74 5.46 -23.04
N ASN A 85 61.57 4.94 -23.43
CA ASN A 85 61.40 3.54 -23.83
C ASN A 85 62.31 3.13 -25.01
N SER A 86 62.58 4.06 -25.94
CA SER A 86 63.49 3.80 -27.07
C SER A 86 64.96 3.78 -26.61
N ALA A 87 65.35 4.68 -25.71
CA ALA A 87 66.69 4.72 -25.14
C ALA A 87 66.96 3.48 -24.29
N GLU A 88 65.98 3.04 -23.49
CA GLU A 88 66.06 1.82 -22.69
C GLU A 88 66.27 0.59 -23.59
N LYS A 89 65.50 0.45 -24.67
CA LYS A 89 65.71 -0.64 -25.65
C LYS A 89 67.10 -0.61 -26.28
N LYS A 90 67.62 0.57 -26.63
CA LYS A 90 68.97 0.71 -27.18
C LYS A 90 70.03 0.32 -26.15
N TYR A 91 69.86 0.73 -24.89
CA TYR A 91 70.73 0.35 -23.79
C TYR A 91 70.74 -1.17 -23.59
N GLN A 92 69.57 -1.81 -23.52
CA GLN A 92 69.47 -3.27 -23.36
C GLN A 92 70.12 -4.01 -24.54
N ASN A 93 69.83 -3.61 -25.78
CA ASN A 93 70.43 -4.23 -26.96
C ASN A 93 71.96 -4.07 -26.99
N ALA A 94 72.47 -2.88 -26.65
CA ALA A 94 73.91 -2.62 -26.58
C ALA A 94 74.57 -3.45 -25.47
N LYS A 95 73.87 -3.61 -24.33
CA LYS A 95 74.35 -4.40 -23.20
C LYS A 95 74.41 -5.89 -23.54
N GLU A 96 73.35 -6.44 -24.13
CA GLU A 96 73.34 -7.83 -24.61
C GLU A 96 74.44 -8.08 -25.66
N SER A 97 74.63 -7.15 -26.60
CA SER A 97 75.71 -7.23 -27.59
C SER A 97 77.09 -7.20 -26.94
N PHE A 98 77.29 -6.33 -25.94
CA PHE A 98 78.53 -6.23 -25.20
C PHE A 98 78.81 -7.49 -24.37
N ASP A 99 77.81 -8.03 -23.67
CA ASP A 99 77.91 -9.25 -22.88
C ASP A 99 78.21 -10.47 -23.77
N ASN A 100 77.57 -10.59 -24.93
CA ASN A 100 77.84 -11.64 -25.91
C ASN A 100 79.26 -11.54 -26.50
N TRP A 101 79.73 -10.32 -26.75
CA TRP A 101 81.09 -10.07 -27.21
C TRP A 101 82.12 -10.43 -26.14
N LEU A 102 81.89 -10.06 -24.87
CA LEU A 102 82.76 -10.44 -23.75
C LEU A 102 82.89 -11.97 -23.59
N LYS A 103 81.77 -12.71 -23.69
CA LYS A 103 81.78 -14.19 -23.64
C LYS A 103 82.55 -14.82 -24.80
N THR A 104 82.46 -14.24 -26.00
CA THR A 104 83.23 -14.68 -27.17
C THR A 104 84.73 -14.37 -27.00
N ARG A 105 85.07 -13.23 -26.40
CA ARG A 105 86.45 -12.87 -26.06
C ARG A 105 87.06 -13.82 -25.02
N GLU A 106 86.31 -14.18 -23.98
CA GLU A 106 86.77 -15.12 -22.93
C GLU A 106 87.17 -16.49 -23.50
N THR A 107 86.60 -16.87 -24.66
CA THR A 107 86.85 -18.16 -25.32
C THR A 107 87.92 -18.12 -26.43
N ILE A 108 88.26 -16.94 -26.99
CA ILE A 108 89.08 -16.81 -28.22
C ILE A 108 90.20 -15.74 -28.12
N GLY A 109 90.19 -14.81 -27.14
CA GLY A 109 90.86 -13.50 -27.27
C GLY A 109 92.25 -13.29 -26.61
N SER A 110 93.07 -12.45 -27.26
CA SER A 110 94.41 -11.95 -26.86
C SER A 110 94.33 -10.61 -26.09
N PRO A 111 95.31 -10.24 -25.22
CA PRO A 111 95.25 -9.05 -24.35
C PRO A 111 95.34 -7.65 -25.00
N SER A 112 95.46 -7.52 -26.33
CA SER A 112 95.80 -6.24 -26.98
C SER A 112 94.61 -5.31 -27.32
N GLU A 113 93.37 -5.65 -26.97
CA GLU A 113 92.14 -4.98 -27.46
C GLU A 113 91.38 -4.14 -26.39
N ASP A 114 92.05 -3.66 -25.35
CA ASP A 114 91.39 -2.92 -24.24
C ASP A 114 90.72 -1.60 -24.66
N GLN A 115 91.12 -1.01 -25.80
CA GLN A 115 90.44 0.17 -26.36
C GLN A 115 89.00 -0.11 -26.81
N GLU A 116 88.68 -1.33 -27.26
CA GLU A 116 87.35 -1.66 -27.76
C GLU A 116 86.35 -1.87 -26.60
N VAL A 117 86.81 -2.41 -25.47
CA VAL A 117 86.04 -2.49 -24.22
C VAL A 117 85.62 -1.10 -23.75
N LEU A 118 86.60 -0.19 -23.67
CA LEU A 118 86.36 1.18 -23.23
C LEU A 118 85.39 1.90 -24.17
N LYS A 119 85.49 1.68 -25.48
CA LYS A 119 84.56 2.26 -26.45
C LYS A 119 83.12 1.79 -26.21
N ARG A 120 82.89 0.49 -26.06
CA ARG A 120 81.54 -0.08 -25.83
C ARG A 120 80.98 0.29 -24.45
N ALA A 121 81.84 0.36 -23.42
CA ALA A 121 81.46 0.86 -22.10
C ALA A 121 81.02 2.34 -22.15
N ASN A 122 81.77 3.19 -22.85
CA ASN A 122 81.40 4.59 -23.05
C ASN A 122 80.08 4.74 -23.83
N GLU A 123 79.80 3.86 -24.80
CA GLU A 123 78.51 3.83 -25.52
C GLU A 123 77.34 3.47 -24.59
N LEU A 124 77.53 2.50 -23.69
CA LEU A 124 76.53 2.14 -22.67
C LEU A 124 76.27 3.29 -21.69
N ASP A 125 77.33 3.93 -21.19
CA ASP A 125 77.24 5.07 -20.29
C ASP A 125 76.53 6.26 -20.95
N ALA A 126 76.76 6.49 -22.26
CA ALA A 126 76.07 7.52 -23.01
C ALA A 126 74.55 7.27 -23.10
N TYR A 127 74.13 6.03 -23.36
CA TYR A 127 72.70 5.68 -23.36
C TYR A 127 72.07 5.79 -21.98
N PHE A 128 72.77 5.33 -20.93
CA PHE A 128 72.30 5.42 -19.55
C PHE A 128 72.16 6.87 -19.06
N LYS A 129 73.13 7.73 -19.38
CA LYS A 129 73.06 9.17 -19.06
C LYS A 129 71.89 9.85 -19.77
N THR A 130 71.69 9.53 -21.05
CA THR A 130 70.55 10.04 -21.83
C THR A 130 69.22 9.64 -21.19
N GLN A 131 69.09 8.38 -20.74
CA GLN A 131 67.89 7.92 -20.03
C GLN A 131 67.63 8.73 -18.75
N GLN A 132 68.64 8.92 -17.89
CA GLN A 132 68.47 9.71 -16.65
C GLN A 132 68.07 11.17 -16.91
N GLU A 133 68.62 11.79 -17.96
CA GLU A 133 68.27 13.16 -18.34
C GLU A 133 66.77 13.26 -18.71
N TRP A 134 66.27 12.32 -19.52
CA TRP A 134 64.85 12.28 -19.88
C TRP A 134 63.94 11.90 -18.71
N GLU A 135 64.36 11.01 -17.80
CA GLU A 135 63.62 10.68 -16.59
C GLU A 135 63.49 11.89 -15.66
N LYS A 136 64.56 12.69 -15.53
CA LYS A 136 64.51 13.94 -14.76
C LYS A 136 63.54 14.94 -15.40
N GLU A 137 63.53 15.03 -16.73
CA GLU A 137 62.57 15.88 -17.44
C GLU A 137 61.12 15.36 -17.31
N LEU A 138 60.92 14.04 -17.26
CA LEU A 138 59.61 13.44 -16.99
C LEU A 138 59.08 13.85 -15.61
N LEU A 139 59.95 13.88 -14.59
CA LEU A 139 59.57 14.31 -13.24
C LEU A 139 59.12 15.77 -13.21
N THR A 140 59.85 16.69 -13.86
CA THR A 140 59.45 18.11 -13.92
C THR A 140 58.14 18.32 -14.67
N MET A 141 57.86 17.49 -15.69
CA MET A 141 56.57 17.48 -16.37
C MET A 141 55.43 17.00 -15.46
N ASN A 142 55.66 15.97 -14.64
CA ASN A 142 54.67 15.50 -13.66
C ASN A 142 54.35 16.58 -12.64
N ASP A 143 55.38 17.21 -12.06
CA ASP A 143 55.20 18.30 -11.08
C ASP A 143 54.37 19.45 -11.68
N SER A 144 54.60 19.78 -12.96
CA SER A 144 53.85 20.81 -13.69
C SER A 144 52.37 20.41 -13.91
N ILE A 145 52.11 19.14 -14.20
CA ILE A 145 50.75 18.61 -14.35
C ILE A 145 50.02 18.66 -13.01
N ASP A 146 50.69 18.24 -11.94
CA ASP A 146 50.12 18.20 -10.59
C ASP A 146 49.81 19.62 -10.08
N GLU A 147 50.69 20.60 -10.30
CA GLU A 147 50.43 22.01 -9.95
C GLU A 147 49.19 22.56 -10.67
N LEU A 148 49.01 22.23 -11.95
CA LEU A 148 47.83 22.63 -12.72
C LEU A 148 46.56 21.89 -12.26
N ALA A 149 46.68 20.62 -11.89
CA ALA A 149 45.59 19.83 -11.33
C ALA A 149 45.13 20.38 -9.98
N ASP A 150 46.05 20.77 -9.09
CA ASP A 150 45.75 21.40 -7.81
C ASP A 150 45.01 22.73 -8.01
N LYS A 151 45.50 23.60 -8.91
CA LYS A 151 44.80 24.85 -9.27
C LYS A 151 43.39 24.60 -9.76
N ARG A 152 43.19 23.58 -10.60
CA ARG A 152 41.86 23.18 -11.10
C ARG A 152 40.96 22.73 -9.97
N ASP A 153 41.49 21.94 -9.05
CA ASP A 153 40.69 21.34 -7.97
C ASP A 153 40.32 22.38 -6.90
N VAL A 154 41.16 23.40 -6.66
CA VAL A 154 40.78 24.61 -5.90
C VAL A 154 39.57 25.32 -6.54
N ILE A 155 39.54 25.48 -7.86
CA ILE A 155 38.41 26.13 -8.54
C ILE A 155 37.14 25.26 -8.48
N LYS A 156 37.28 23.93 -8.63
CA LYS A 156 36.14 23.01 -8.43
C LYS A 156 35.58 23.09 -7.02
N ALA A 157 36.44 23.22 -6.00
CA ALA A 157 36.00 23.38 -4.62
C ALA A 157 35.20 24.69 -4.43
N LEU A 158 35.55 25.77 -5.13
CA LEU A 158 34.77 27.02 -5.12
C LEU A 158 33.38 26.84 -5.76
N ILE A 159 33.29 26.16 -6.91
CA ILE A 159 31.99 25.84 -7.54
C ILE A 159 31.15 24.99 -6.58
N HIS A 160 31.74 23.95 -5.99
CA HIS A 160 31.05 23.07 -5.04
C HIS A 160 30.52 23.85 -3.82
N LYS A 161 31.30 24.81 -3.31
CA LYS A 161 30.88 25.67 -2.20
C LYS A 161 29.68 26.55 -2.56
N GLU A 162 29.64 27.12 -3.76
CA GLU A 162 28.48 27.88 -4.24
C GLU A 162 27.24 26.99 -4.44
N ASP A 163 27.45 25.78 -4.94
CA ASP A 163 26.42 24.76 -5.07
C ASP A 163 25.79 24.35 -3.73
N VAL A 164 26.61 24.14 -2.70
CA VAL A 164 26.12 23.82 -1.36
C VAL A 164 25.28 24.97 -0.80
N LYS A 165 25.75 26.22 -0.91
CA LYS A 165 24.98 27.41 -0.50
C LYS A 165 23.66 27.54 -1.27
N ALA A 166 23.67 27.30 -2.58
CA ALA A 166 22.47 27.36 -3.40
C ALA A 166 21.46 26.28 -2.99
N ARG A 167 21.93 25.05 -2.72
CA ARG A 167 21.08 23.96 -2.19
C ARG A 167 20.47 24.33 -0.85
N GLU A 168 21.23 24.89 0.09
CA GLU A 168 20.72 25.34 1.38
C GLU A 168 19.60 26.39 1.21
N LYS A 169 19.84 27.44 0.39
CA LYS A 169 18.82 28.46 0.09
C LYS A 169 17.58 27.85 -0.55
N ARG A 170 17.77 26.92 -1.49
CA ARG A 170 16.66 26.19 -2.12
C ARG A 170 15.87 25.38 -1.11
N THR A 171 16.50 24.71 -0.15
CA THR A 171 15.76 23.95 0.88
C THR A 171 14.84 24.85 1.70
N LEU A 172 15.29 26.07 2.05
CA LEU A 172 14.48 27.06 2.75
C LEU A 172 13.32 27.55 1.87
N ALA A 173 13.59 27.85 0.61
CA ALA A 173 12.56 28.24 -0.35
C ALA A 173 11.54 27.12 -0.60
N PHE A 174 11.99 25.87 -0.65
CA PHE A 174 11.15 24.69 -0.84
C PHE A 174 10.22 24.44 0.36
N ARG A 175 10.70 24.67 1.58
CA ARG A 175 9.83 24.67 2.77
C ARG A 175 8.75 25.74 2.67
N GLN A 176 9.11 26.96 2.30
CA GLN A 176 8.13 28.04 2.12
C GLN A 176 7.14 27.75 0.99
N TYR A 177 7.61 27.14 -0.11
CA TYR A 177 6.78 26.68 -1.21
C TYR A 177 5.73 25.68 -0.73
N HIS A 178 6.15 24.62 -0.03
CA HIS A 178 5.24 23.62 0.52
C HIS A 178 4.22 24.23 1.50
N MET A 179 4.64 25.15 2.36
CA MET A 179 3.73 25.86 3.25
C MET A 179 2.68 26.67 2.48
N LYS A 180 3.08 27.37 1.40
CA LYS A 180 2.16 28.15 0.56
C LYS A 180 1.17 27.25 -0.19
N VAL A 181 1.65 26.19 -0.83
CA VAL A 181 0.78 25.22 -1.54
C VAL A 181 -0.17 24.53 -0.56
N PHE A 182 0.30 24.18 0.63
CA PHE A 182 -0.54 23.62 1.68
C PHE A 182 -1.64 24.59 2.11
N LEU A 183 -1.34 25.88 2.33
CA LEU A 183 -2.36 26.88 2.68
C LEU A 183 -3.43 27.05 1.60
N ILE A 184 -3.05 26.96 0.32
CA ILE A 184 -4.00 26.98 -0.79
C ILE A 184 -4.89 25.74 -0.76
N ARG A 185 -4.32 24.54 -0.55
CA ARG A 185 -5.12 23.31 -0.41
C ARG A 185 -6.04 23.36 0.79
N LEU A 186 -5.56 23.89 1.91
CA LEU A 186 -6.34 24.08 3.13
C LEU A 186 -7.53 25.03 2.90
N SER A 187 -7.32 26.15 2.19
CA SER A 187 -8.41 27.10 1.92
C SER A 187 -9.52 26.54 1.04
N ILE A 188 -9.23 25.51 0.23
CA ILE A 188 -10.20 24.80 -0.61
C ILE A 188 -10.90 23.68 0.18
N ILE A 189 -10.14 22.87 0.92
CA ILE A 189 -10.68 21.67 1.59
C ILE A 189 -11.40 22.03 2.90
N LEU A 190 -10.99 23.08 3.60
CA LEU A 190 -11.61 23.48 4.86
C LEU A 190 -13.09 23.89 4.69
N PRO A 191 -13.49 24.72 3.71
CA PRO A 191 -14.91 24.99 3.42
C PRO A 191 -15.70 23.71 3.09
N VAL A 192 -15.12 22.79 2.33
CA VAL A 192 -15.75 21.50 1.99
C VAL A 192 -15.97 20.66 3.26
N LEU A 193 -15.03 20.68 4.20
CA LEU A 193 -15.17 20.04 5.51
C LEU A 193 -16.29 20.66 6.35
N LEU A 194 -16.30 21.98 6.45
CA LEU A 194 -17.31 22.73 7.22
C LEU A 194 -18.72 22.50 6.69
N LEU A 195 -18.90 22.49 5.36
CA LEU A 195 -20.18 22.15 4.73
C LEU A 195 -20.61 20.70 5.05
N GLY A 196 -19.66 19.77 5.09
CA GLY A 196 -19.93 18.38 5.47
C GLY A 196 -20.48 18.29 6.89
N VAL A 197 -19.79 18.90 7.85
CA VAL A 197 -20.24 18.96 9.26
C VAL A 197 -21.60 19.65 9.37
N PHE A 198 -21.81 20.75 8.65
CA PHE A 198 -23.09 21.47 8.61
C PHE A 198 -24.24 20.58 8.13
N PHE A 199 -24.03 19.78 7.08
CA PHE A 199 -25.05 18.85 6.58
C PHE A 199 -25.44 17.77 7.60
N ILE A 200 -24.48 17.27 8.39
CA ILE A 200 -24.77 16.30 9.47
C ILE A 200 -25.69 16.93 10.53
N ILE A 201 -25.40 18.16 10.95
CA ILE A 201 -26.13 18.83 12.03
C ILE A 201 -27.54 19.22 11.55
N ARG A 202 -27.66 19.82 10.36
CA ARG A 202 -28.90 20.46 9.91
C ARG A 202 -29.83 19.56 9.10
N PHE A 203 -29.30 18.63 8.30
CA PHE A 203 -30.07 17.88 7.28
C PHE A 203 -30.29 16.40 7.59
N ARG A 204 -30.01 15.94 8.82
CA ARG A 204 -30.12 14.52 9.23
C ARG A 204 -31.47 13.84 9.02
N LYS A 205 -32.55 14.61 8.99
CA LYS A 205 -33.93 14.11 8.80
C LYS A 205 -34.52 14.49 7.42
N HIS A 206 -33.70 15.01 6.51
CA HIS A 206 -34.17 15.48 5.21
C HIS A 206 -34.45 14.32 4.24
N LYS A 207 -35.41 14.50 3.33
CA LYS A 207 -35.77 13.47 2.31
C LYS A 207 -34.56 13.03 1.47
N TYR A 208 -33.66 13.96 1.16
CA TYR A 208 -32.43 13.72 0.37
C TYR A 208 -31.19 13.40 1.22
N TRP A 209 -31.37 12.93 2.46
CA TRP A 209 -30.26 12.53 3.34
C TRP A 209 -29.17 11.67 2.67
N PRO A 210 -29.48 10.69 1.79
CA PRO A 210 -28.45 9.88 1.15
C PRO A 210 -27.45 10.68 0.30
N LEU A 211 -27.88 11.76 -0.36
CA LEU A 211 -26.98 12.62 -1.13
C LEU A 211 -26.04 13.42 -0.21
N PHE A 212 -26.60 13.98 0.87
CA PHE A 212 -25.80 14.65 1.90
C PHE A 212 -24.82 13.70 2.59
N LEU A 213 -25.22 12.45 2.82
CA LEU A 213 -24.35 11.41 3.36
C LEU A 213 -23.17 11.14 2.42
N GLY A 214 -23.41 11.05 1.11
CA GLY A 214 -22.34 10.92 0.10
C GLY A 214 -21.34 12.08 0.15
N TYR A 215 -21.84 13.32 0.21
CA TYR A 215 -20.99 14.52 0.37
C TYR A 215 -20.21 14.51 1.68
N VAL A 216 -20.84 14.12 2.80
CA VAL A 216 -20.19 14.03 4.10
C VAL A 216 -19.03 13.03 4.06
N LEU A 217 -19.25 11.83 3.52
CA LEU A 217 -18.21 10.82 3.37
C LEU A 217 -17.06 11.32 2.50
N PHE A 218 -17.39 11.96 1.37
CA PHE A 218 -16.42 12.61 0.50
C PHE A 218 -15.61 13.68 1.24
N SER A 219 -16.27 14.54 1.99
CA SER A 219 -15.68 15.66 2.72
C SER A 219 -14.65 15.19 3.77
N PHE A 220 -14.99 14.13 4.52
CA PHE A 220 -14.03 13.46 5.40
C PHE A 220 -12.88 12.81 4.62
N TYR A 221 -13.17 12.13 3.51
CA TYR A 221 -12.14 11.54 2.67
C TYR A 221 -11.16 12.60 2.12
N ALA A 222 -11.67 13.70 1.57
CA ALA A 222 -10.89 14.80 1.03
C ALA A 222 -10.01 15.44 2.10
N PHE A 223 -10.47 15.52 3.34
CA PHE A 223 -9.63 15.95 4.46
C PHE A 223 -8.51 14.93 4.77
N PHE A 224 -8.84 13.66 5.04
CA PHE A 224 -7.84 12.67 5.50
C PHE A 224 -6.87 12.18 4.42
N PHE A 225 -7.33 12.09 3.18
CA PHE A 225 -6.55 11.54 2.06
C PHE A 225 -6.18 12.63 1.05
N GLY A 226 -6.95 13.72 0.95
CA GLY A 226 -6.66 14.82 0.03
C GLY A 226 -5.84 15.96 0.64
N LEU A 227 -5.96 16.24 1.94
CA LEU A 227 -5.21 17.33 2.60
C LEU A 227 -4.04 16.80 3.44
N VAL A 228 -4.33 15.83 4.32
CA VAL A 228 -3.38 15.39 5.36
C VAL A 228 -2.07 14.80 4.80
N PRO A 229 -2.04 14.03 3.69
CA PRO A 229 -0.77 13.54 3.12
C PRO A 229 0.19 14.65 2.66
N TYR A 230 -0.33 15.85 2.42
CA TYR A 230 0.47 16.98 1.95
C TYR A 230 0.85 17.97 3.06
N LEU A 231 0.56 17.64 4.32
CA LEU A 231 0.93 18.46 5.46
C LEU A 231 2.44 18.29 5.73
N PRO A 232 3.24 19.37 5.65
CA PRO A 232 4.69 19.29 5.80
C PRO A 232 5.07 18.78 7.20
N GLU A 233 5.95 17.77 7.24
CA GLU A 233 6.59 17.16 8.42
C GLU A 233 5.66 16.41 9.42
N TYR A 234 4.37 16.75 9.53
CA TYR A 234 3.47 16.20 10.57
C TYR A 234 2.21 15.49 10.06
N GLY A 235 2.04 15.35 8.74
CA GLY A 235 0.81 14.79 8.16
C GLY A 235 0.46 13.38 8.66
N GLY A 236 1.45 12.50 8.78
CA GLY A 236 1.26 11.15 9.31
C GLY A 236 0.72 11.15 10.74
N TYR A 237 1.33 11.92 11.64
CA TYR A 237 0.95 11.96 13.06
C TYR A 237 -0.47 12.47 13.26
N ILE A 238 -0.87 13.53 12.54
CA ILE A 238 -2.23 14.07 12.62
C ILE A 238 -3.24 13.06 12.05
N ARG A 239 -2.91 12.39 10.94
CA ARG A 239 -3.77 11.37 10.34
C ARG A 239 -4.10 10.26 11.34
N TYR A 240 -3.06 9.70 11.96
CA TYR A 240 -3.22 8.55 12.86
C TYR A 240 -3.84 8.97 14.18
N SER A 241 -3.48 10.12 14.75
CA SER A 241 -4.05 10.59 16.02
C SER A 241 -5.56 10.84 15.90
N VAL A 242 -5.99 11.57 14.86
CA VAL A 242 -7.42 11.82 14.63
C VAL A 242 -8.15 10.52 14.30
N GLY A 243 -7.54 9.63 13.50
CA GLY A 243 -8.09 8.30 13.22
C GLY A 243 -8.32 7.47 14.49
N ILE A 244 -7.33 7.44 15.40
CA ILE A 244 -7.42 6.74 16.69
C ILE A 244 -8.54 7.35 17.55
N VAL A 245 -8.60 8.68 17.67
CA VAL A 245 -9.65 9.37 18.45
C VAL A 245 -11.03 9.03 17.90
N LEU A 246 -11.22 9.07 16.58
CA LEU A 246 -12.50 8.70 15.96
C LEU A 246 -12.87 7.25 16.24
N ILE A 247 -11.95 6.30 16.09
CA ILE A 247 -12.20 4.88 16.34
C ILE A 247 -12.57 4.64 17.81
N VAL A 248 -11.87 5.27 18.75
CA VAL A 248 -12.17 5.14 20.19
C VAL A 248 -13.56 5.70 20.51
N LEU A 249 -13.91 6.89 20.00
CA LEU A 249 -15.22 7.50 20.21
C LEU A 249 -16.35 6.66 19.59
N PHE A 250 -16.19 6.24 18.34
CA PHE A 250 -17.16 5.36 17.67
C PHE A 250 -17.28 4.01 18.36
N GLY A 251 -16.16 3.44 18.84
CA GLY A 251 -16.12 2.19 19.60
C GLY A 251 -16.92 2.29 20.90
N ILE A 252 -16.66 3.32 21.72
CA ILE A 252 -17.41 3.57 22.96
C ILE A 252 -18.90 3.74 22.67
N TYR A 253 -19.26 4.55 21.66
CA TYR A 253 -20.66 4.76 21.27
C TYR A 253 -21.34 3.45 20.84
N ALA A 254 -20.68 2.66 19.98
CA ALA A 254 -21.21 1.40 19.48
C ALA A 254 -21.39 0.38 20.61
N ILE A 255 -20.38 0.22 21.47
CA ILE A 255 -20.42 -0.69 22.63
C ILE A 255 -21.58 -0.32 23.55
N ASN A 256 -21.72 0.95 23.93
CA ASN A 256 -22.79 1.40 24.82
C ASN A 256 -24.18 1.18 24.20
N LYS A 257 -24.33 1.44 22.91
CA LYS A 257 -25.60 1.24 22.21
C LYS A 257 -25.98 -0.23 22.08
N ILE A 258 -25.01 -1.10 21.79
CA ILE A 258 -25.21 -2.55 21.75
C ILE A 258 -25.58 -3.08 23.14
N ARG A 259 -24.87 -2.66 24.19
CA ARG A 259 -25.19 -3.04 25.58
C ARG A 259 -26.61 -2.62 25.97
N SER A 260 -26.99 -1.36 25.72
CA SER A 260 -28.34 -0.88 25.98
C SER A 260 -29.41 -1.66 25.20
N PHE A 261 -29.12 -2.04 23.95
CA PHE A 261 -30.02 -2.85 23.15
C PHE A 261 -30.17 -4.28 23.71
N ILE A 262 -29.06 -4.90 24.13
CA ILE A 262 -29.06 -6.22 24.76
C ILE A 262 -29.83 -6.17 26.08
N GLU A 263 -29.62 -5.16 26.92
CA GLU A 263 -30.33 -4.99 28.20
C GLU A 263 -31.84 -4.83 28.00
N LYS A 264 -32.27 -4.05 27.00
CA LYS A 264 -33.70 -3.95 26.65
C LYS A 264 -34.26 -5.29 26.20
N LYS A 265 -33.52 -6.04 25.38
CA LYS A 265 -33.93 -7.37 24.92
C LYS A 265 -33.98 -8.41 26.04
N LYS A 266 -33.06 -8.33 27.01
CA LYS A 266 -33.08 -9.18 28.22
C LYS A 266 -34.31 -8.89 29.08
N LYS A 267 -34.61 -7.61 29.33
CA LYS A 267 -35.82 -7.20 30.07
C LYS A 267 -37.12 -7.64 29.37
N GLU A 268 -37.17 -7.59 28.03
CA GLU A 268 -38.29 -8.13 27.24
C GLU A 268 -38.39 -9.67 27.30
N LEU A 269 -37.32 -10.39 27.62
CA LEU A 269 -37.31 -11.87 27.73
C LEU A 269 -37.68 -12.33 29.15
N GLU A 270 -37.37 -11.54 30.18
CA GLU A 270 -37.69 -11.85 31.57
C GLU A 270 -39.18 -11.65 31.92
N ILE A 271 -39.93 -10.86 31.13
CA ILE A 271 -41.31 -10.45 31.43
C ILE A 271 -42.38 -11.31 30.71
N SER A 272 -42.02 -12.26 29.83
CA SER A 272 -43.01 -12.91 28.94
C SER A 272 -42.85 -14.44 28.78
N THR A 273 -42.70 -15.23 29.84
CA THR A 273 -42.54 -16.69 29.71
C THR A 273 -43.83 -17.43 29.33
N GLU A 274 -45.01 -17.00 29.77
CA GLU A 274 -46.26 -17.75 29.51
C GLU A 274 -46.90 -17.45 28.13
N GLU A 275 -47.02 -16.19 27.72
CA GLU A 275 -47.67 -15.84 26.45
C GLU A 275 -46.78 -16.06 25.22
N ARG A 276 -45.45 -15.96 25.40
CA ARG A 276 -44.46 -16.13 24.33
C ARG A 276 -44.19 -17.59 24.00
N ALA A 277 -44.33 -18.51 24.95
CA ALA A 277 -44.21 -19.95 24.67
C ALA A 277 -45.23 -20.37 23.60
N LYS A 278 -46.46 -19.87 23.65
CA LYS A 278 -47.50 -20.18 22.65
C LYS A 278 -47.24 -19.56 21.27
N GLN A 279 -46.78 -18.29 21.20
CA GLN A 279 -46.51 -17.63 19.91
C GLN A 279 -45.18 -18.04 19.26
N VAL A 280 -44.13 -18.28 20.06
CA VAL A 280 -42.83 -18.75 19.55
C VAL A 280 -42.93 -20.18 19.04
N LEU A 281 -43.74 -21.05 19.65
CA LEU A 281 -44.01 -22.38 19.11
C LEU A 281 -44.68 -22.29 17.72
N ALA A 282 -45.65 -21.39 17.52
CA ALA A 282 -46.31 -21.21 16.21
C ALA A 282 -45.36 -20.65 15.12
N GLU A 283 -44.60 -19.60 15.40
CA GLU A 283 -43.64 -19.04 14.41
C GLU A 283 -42.44 -19.98 14.15
N THR A 284 -42.02 -20.75 15.15
CA THR A 284 -40.94 -21.75 15.00
C THR A 284 -41.44 -22.97 14.24
N ALA A 285 -42.69 -23.39 14.46
CA ALA A 285 -43.34 -24.47 13.71
C ALA A 285 -43.48 -24.14 12.22
N GLU A 286 -43.85 -22.91 11.86
CA GLU A 286 -43.97 -22.49 10.46
C GLU A 286 -42.61 -22.50 9.74
N LYS A 287 -41.57 -21.92 10.37
CA LYS A 287 -40.20 -21.92 9.81
C LYS A 287 -39.57 -23.31 9.78
N ALA A 288 -39.90 -24.17 10.75
CA ALA A 288 -39.45 -25.56 10.80
C ALA A 288 -40.10 -26.39 9.69
N LEU A 289 -41.39 -26.16 9.41
CA LEU A 289 -42.10 -26.77 8.28
C LEU A 289 -41.54 -26.30 6.92
N GLU A 290 -41.31 -25.00 6.73
CA GLU A 290 -40.74 -24.43 5.49
C GLU A 290 -39.34 -24.99 5.19
N LYS A 291 -38.56 -25.28 6.23
CA LYS A 291 -37.19 -25.79 6.10
C LYS A 291 -37.05 -27.30 6.33
N HIS A 292 -38.16 -28.04 6.42
CA HIS A 292 -38.20 -29.50 6.65
C HIS A 292 -37.44 -29.99 7.89
N MET A 293 -37.38 -29.18 8.96
CA MET A 293 -36.65 -29.51 10.18
C MET A 293 -37.60 -29.83 11.34
N CYS A 294 -37.19 -30.71 12.25
CA CYS A 294 -37.87 -30.94 13.51
C CYS A 294 -37.73 -29.70 14.42
N PRO A 295 -38.82 -29.18 15.02
CA PRO A 295 -38.80 -27.95 15.81
C PRO A 295 -38.14 -28.15 17.18
N SER A 296 -37.99 -29.39 17.65
CA SER A 296 -37.32 -29.74 18.91
C SER A 296 -35.81 -29.97 18.71
N CYS A 297 -35.42 -30.90 17.84
CA CYS A 297 -34.01 -31.30 17.69
C CYS A 297 -33.29 -30.68 16.48
N GLY A 298 -34.00 -29.90 15.65
CA GLY A 298 -33.42 -29.21 14.49
C GLY A 298 -32.96 -30.11 13.34
N LYS A 299 -33.20 -31.43 13.39
CA LYS A 299 -32.79 -32.39 12.34
C LYS A 299 -33.86 -32.50 11.27
N ASP A 300 -33.41 -32.69 10.02
CA ASP A 300 -34.28 -32.93 8.86
C ASP A 300 -35.07 -34.23 9.04
N TYR A 301 -36.39 -34.17 8.86
CA TYR A 301 -37.27 -35.32 9.00
C TYR A 301 -37.63 -35.96 7.65
N THR A 302 -37.17 -35.40 6.53
CA THR A 302 -37.36 -35.99 5.21
C THR A 302 -36.34 -37.10 4.96
N VAL A 303 -36.81 -38.29 4.56
CA VAL A 303 -35.95 -39.43 4.27
C VAL A 303 -35.85 -39.62 2.77
N LYS A 304 -34.65 -39.45 2.19
CA LYS A 304 -34.41 -39.86 0.80
C LYS A 304 -34.47 -41.38 0.70
N GLY A 305 -35.52 -41.92 0.10
CA GLY A 305 -35.65 -43.35 -0.16
C GLY A 305 -34.60 -43.82 -1.16
N TRP A 306 -33.87 -44.89 -0.84
CA TRP A 306 -32.90 -45.53 -1.75
C TRP A 306 -33.51 -46.68 -2.57
N ASP A 307 -34.79 -46.99 -2.36
CA ASP A 307 -35.47 -48.14 -2.94
C ASP A 307 -35.79 -47.94 -4.44
N LYS A 308 -35.26 -48.83 -5.28
CA LYS A 308 -35.37 -48.80 -6.75
C LYS A 308 -36.68 -49.40 -7.29
N THR A 309 -37.62 -49.81 -6.44
CA THR A 309 -38.81 -50.58 -6.87
C THR A 309 -40.14 -49.79 -6.96
N LEU A 310 -40.12 -48.46 -6.85
CA LEU A 310 -41.34 -47.63 -6.97
C LEU A 310 -41.43 -46.92 -8.34
N LYS A 311 -42.46 -47.29 -9.11
CA LYS A 311 -42.76 -46.77 -10.45
C LYS A 311 -42.84 -45.25 -10.49
N LYS A 312 -42.15 -44.71 -11.48
CA LYS A 312 -42.03 -43.31 -11.89
C LYS A 312 -43.38 -42.79 -12.42
N ASN A 313 -43.99 -41.83 -11.74
CA ASN A 313 -44.99 -40.94 -12.34
C ASN A 313 -44.69 -39.47 -11.99
N ASN A 314 -45.16 -38.59 -12.86
CA ASN A 314 -44.52 -37.34 -13.24
C ASN A 314 -44.36 -36.24 -12.18
N LYS A 315 -43.23 -35.54 -12.34
CA LYS A 315 -42.93 -34.13 -12.03
C LYS A 315 -42.86 -33.73 -10.55
N THR A 316 -41.59 -33.58 -10.16
CA THR A 316 -41.03 -32.73 -9.08
C THR A 316 -40.70 -33.47 -7.78
N GLN A 317 -39.39 -33.61 -7.59
CA GLN A 317 -38.65 -33.77 -6.33
C GLN A 317 -38.57 -35.18 -5.70
N THR A 318 -37.31 -35.55 -5.46
CA THR A 318 -36.77 -36.41 -4.40
C THR A 318 -37.79 -37.29 -3.69
N TYR A 319 -37.67 -38.61 -3.81
CA TYR A 319 -38.43 -39.60 -3.03
C TYR A 319 -38.19 -39.36 -1.52
N ALA A 320 -38.90 -38.41 -0.94
CA ALA A 320 -38.83 -38.05 0.46
C ALA A 320 -39.98 -38.77 1.17
N MET A 321 -39.68 -39.89 1.82
CA MET A 321 -40.64 -40.49 2.74
C MET A 321 -40.73 -39.56 3.96
N ILE A 322 -41.91 -38.98 4.17
CA ILE A 322 -42.20 -38.15 5.34
C ILE A 322 -42.66 -39.08 6.45
N THR A 323 -41.97 -39.09 7.58
CA THR A 323 -42.35 -39.89 8.75
C THR A 323 -43.23 -39.06 9.69
N ASP A 324 -44.30 -39.65 10.20
CA ASP A 324 -45.24 -38.97 11.12
C ASP A 324 -44.57 -38.58 12.45
N PHE A 325 -43.52 -39.32 12.85
CA PHE A 325 -42.69 -39.04 14.02
C PHE A 325 -41.25 -38.71 13.62
N CYS A 326 -40.59 -37.89 14.43
CA CYS A 326 -39.16 -37.64 14.29
C CYS A 326 -38.35 -38.87 14.69
N ARG A 327 -37.53 -39.39 13.77
CA ARG A 327 -36.68 -40.57 13.99
C ARG A 327 -35.58 -40.40 15.05
N PHE A 328 -35.26 -39.15 15.41
CA PHE A 328 -34.17 -38.84 16.34
C PHE A 328 -34.66 -38.52 17.76
N CYS A 329 -35.83 -37.89 17.90
CA CYS A 329 -36.34 -37.45 19.20
C CYS A 329 -37.74 -37.99 19.53
N GLY A 330 -38.39 -38.72 18.62
CA GLY A 330 -39.71 -39.31 18.83
C GLY A 330 -40.88 -38.33 18.80
N LEU A 331 -40.65 -37.04 18.54
CA LEU A 331 -41.70 -36.02 18.49
C LEU A 331 -42.68 -36.28 17.34
N GLU A 332 -43.98 -36.22 17.61
CA GLU A 332 -45.04 -36.28 16.59
C GLU A 332 -44.99 -35.01 15.73
N LEU A 333 -44.66 -35.15 14.45
CA LEU A 333 -44.53 -34.05 13.50
C LEU A 333 -45.82 -33.84 12.72
N PHE A 334 -46.54 -34.92 12.42
CA PHE A 334 -47.76 -34.90 11.62
C PHE A 334 -48.88 -35.66 12.32
N LYS A 335 -50.07 -35.05 12.36
CA LYS A 335 -51.28 -35.64 12.95
C LYS A 335 -52.45 -35.50 11.99
N LYS A 336 -53.34 -36.48 11.99
CA LYS A 336 -54.60 -36.40 11.24
C LYS A 336 -55.58 -35.48 11.96
N CYS A 337 -56.19 -34.56 11.23
CA CYS A 337 -57.26 -33.74 11.75
C CYS A 337 -58.46 -34.62 12.12
N THR A 338 -58.99 -34.47 13.34
CA THR A 338 -60.14 -35.24 13.83
C THR A 338 -61.43 -34.94 13.06
N SER A 339 -61.54 -33.76 12.44
CA SER A 339 -62.74 -33.35 11.69
C SER A 339 -62.74 -33.73 10.21
N CYS A 340 -61.59 -33.65 9.52
CA CYS A 340 -61.51 -33.87 8.07
C CYS A 340 -60.55 -35.01 7.65
N GLY A 341 -59.83 -35.61 8.59
CA GLY A 341 -58.90 -36.73 8.33
C GLY A 341 -57.60 -36.35 7.60
N THR A 342 -57.43 -35.09 7.15
CA THR A 342 -56.21 -34.66 6.46
C THR A 342 -55.01 -34.61 7.39
N VAL A 343 -53.82 -34.99 6.89
CA VAL A 343 -52.57 -34.95 7.63
C VAL A 343 -52.08 -33.50 7.69
N ASN A 344 -51.87 -32.99 8.90
CA ASN A 344 -51.41 -31.62 9.13
C ASN A 344 -50.20 -31.64 10.09
N TYR A 345 -49.42 -30.56 10.08
CA TYR A 345 -48.31 -30.42 11.01
C TYR A 345 -48.83 -30.26 12.44
N ALA A 346 -48.41 -31.13 13.35
CA ALA A 346 -48.99 -31.27 14.68
C ALA A 346 -48.83 -30.00 15.55
N HIS A 347 -47.85 -29.15 15.24
CA HIS A 347 -47.55 -27.92 15.98
C HIS A 347 -48.17 -26.65 15.38
N LEU A 348 -48.95 -26.76 14.30
CA LEU A 348 -49.75 -25.65 13.80
C LEU A 348 -51.10 -25.59 14.55
N PRO A 349 -51.60 -24.38 14.89
CA PRO A 349 -52.82 -24.24 15.67
C PRO A 349 -54.08 -24.72 14.93
N PHE A 350 -54.11 -24.60 13.59
CA PHE A 350 -55.30 -24.88 12.77
C PHE A 350 -54.97 -25.77 11.56
N CYS A 351 -55.98 -26.53 11.12
CA CYS A 351 -55.91 -27.36 9.94
C CYS A 351 -55.89 -26.54 8.64
N GLY A 352 -54.94 -26.84 7.75
CA GLY A 352 -54.82 -26.16 6.45
C GLY A 352 -55.93 -26.50 5.46
N CYS A 353 -56.73 -27.55 5.71
CA CYS A 353 -57.84 -27.96 4.83
C CYS A 353 -59.21 -27.47 5.32
N CYS A 354 -59.51 -27.60 6.62
CA CYS A 354 -60.84 -27.28 7.17
C CYS A 354 -60.85 -26.15 8.23
N GLY A 355 -59.68 -25.65 8.66
CA GLY A 355 -59.58 -24.56 9.62
C GLY A 355 -59.82 -24.91 11.09
N ASN A 356 -60.22 -26.15 11.42
CA ASN A 356 -60.41 -26.57 12.83
C ASN A 356 -59.09 -26.67 13.60
N SER A 357 -59.14 -26.47 14.93
CA SER A 357 -57.96 -26.53 15.80
C SER A 357 -57.36 -27.93 15.89
N ILE A 358 -56.04 -28.05 15.77
CA ILE A 358 -55.32 -29.33 15.84
C ILE A 358 -54.79 -29.62 17.25
N SER A 359 -54.50 -28.57 18.05
CA SER A 359 -53.90 -28.67 19.38
C SER A 359 -54.96 -28.74 20.50
N GLU A 360 -55.28 -29.94 20.99
CA GLU A 360 -55.87 -30.14 22.31
C GLU A 360 -54.75 -30.54 23.28
N ASN A 361 -54.32 -29.61 24.14
CA ASN A 361 -53.45 -29.93 25.28
C ASN A 361 -54.29 -30.72 26.30
N LYS A 362 -53.97 -32.00 26.51
CA LYS A 362 -54.45 -32.73 27.70
C LYS A 362 -53.64 -32.25 28.91
N GLU A 363 -54.31 -31.58 29.83
CA GLU A 363 -53.80 -31.25 31.16
C GLU A 363 -53.47 -32.51 31.95
N HIS A 364 -52.42 -32.44 32.77
CA HIS A 364 -51.97 -33.51 33.66
C HIS A 364 -53.03 -33.84 34.71
N GLU A 365 -53.53 -35.08 34.72
CA GLU A 365 -54.36 -35.62 35.79
C GLU A 365 -53.47 -36.08 36.97
N GLU A 366 -53.70 -35.48 38.14
CA GLU A 366 -53.11 -35.83 39.43
C GLU A 366 -53.57 -37.23 39.87
N CYS A 367 -52.63 -38.15 40.08
CA CYS A 367 -52.91 -39.40 40.81
C CYS A 367 -52.65 -39.20 42.30
N SER A 368 -53.69 -38.80 43.04
CA SER A 368 -53.80 -38.97 44.48
C SER A 368 -54.24 -40.41 44.79
N ASN A 369 -53.44 -41.18 45.54
CA ASN A 369 -53.93 -42.24 46.43
C ASN A 369 -52.83 -42.70 47.39
N GLY A 370 -53.09 -42.58 48.69
CA GLY A 370 -52.23 -43.15 49.74
C GLY A 370 -52.53 -42.63 51.15
N SER A 371 -53.73 -42.90 51.68
CA SER A 371 -53.98 -42.82 53.13
C SER A 371 -54.84 -43.99 53.60
N SER A 372 -54.28 -44.67 54.61
CA SER A 372 -54.83 -45.69 55.52
C SER A 372 -54.94 -47.13 55.02
#